data_AF-A0A395UIM8-F1
#
_entry.id   AF-A0A395UIM8-F1
#
_cell.length_a   1.000
_cell.length_b   1.000
_cell.length_c   1.000
_cell.angle_alpha   90.00
_cell.angle_beta   90.00
_cell.angle_gamma   90.00
#
_symmetry.space_group_name_H-M   'P 1'
#
loop_
_entity.id
_entity.type
_entity.pdbx_description
1 polymer ?
#
loop_
_entity_poly.entity_id
_entity_poly.type
_entity_poly.pdbx_seq_one_letter_code
_entity_poly.pdbx_strand_id
1 'polypeptide(L)'
;SMLSTITSVGNPVIVGGPPTIDVFALAMKLGLKGLSKFGKKISHLLHGLIDKAGLNPRLARILKKTACIIFGEPVDAATGRVYHTNVDFELPGPIPVVWERTYYSDAAVDGPLGYNWHHSYNLGIRQLEEGAFAFRHADGRESFLPALKLGESHFDRREQLAWTLDDRGYMLTDIRGLQYRFDGPENRSGYRMVSGISTKDGFRIRFEYASGGRLAGIISSRGEFLKVETDESGRGLCVSVHQDGEEVKLVRYRYDDRGDMVETIDALDVSKHFVYSGGHLLVQLTNQGGMSFHWEYEGKGENARCVHTWGDGGVMEYFIRYGKGYTHIRNGENAETEYYYGEDKLIYKIVDANGGITRRQYNSFQELEVTVNPEGYTHKTSYNEFGQPVRITDENGEDTFLDYDGNRNLVSLYTPGGKRLSWDYDGLDRVVSRTTPGGETVKYAYEGGVLRTITDGQGRVYTLTFNDRYDLELLQFPNGLFRRWEYDGRGRLVQAVDVKGNVTRYAYDRADNLVRLEEPDGNVHRFEYDAMGNMVHASDNIREVRFTYGALGVLKSREQERHHITFGYNSELQLRRIGNEAGDNYFFELDGLGLVVTETGFDGMRREYERDGAGRVT
;
A
#
# COMPACT_ATOMS: atom_id res chain seq x y z
N SER A 1 5.67 27.02 17.85
CA SER A 1 6.98 26.37 17.59
C SER A 1 6.79 24.96 17.03
N MET A 2 6.35 24.83 15.77
CA MET A 2 6.30 23.52 15.10
C MET A 2 7.67 23.11 14.52
N LEU A 3 8.56 24.08 14.25
CA LEU A 3 9.93 23.88 13.74
C LEU A 3 10.89 23.10 14.67
N SER A 4 10.43 22.68 15.85
CA SER A 4 11.20 21.89 16.84
C SER A 4 10.79 20.42 16.90
N THR A 5 9.76 19.98 16.17
CA THR A 5 9.18 18.64 16.35
C THR A 5 8.74 18.04 15.01
N ILE A 6 9.72 17.78 14.15
CA ILE A 6 9.58 16.88 12.99
C ILE A 6 10.63 15.78 13.15
N THR A 7 10.25 14.73 13.86
CA THR A 7 11.02 13.49 14.01
C THR A 7 10.30 12.35 13.31
N SER A 8 11.09 11.41 12.80
CA SER A 8 10.69 10.19 12.09
C SER A 8 9.36 9.56 12.54
N VAL A 9 8.59 9.18 11.52
CA VAL A 9 7.50 8.21 11.49
C VAL A 9 7.52 7.21 12.66
N GLY A 10 6.49 7.27 13.51
CA GLY A 10 6.11 6.19 14.42
C GLY A 10 4.68 5.76 14.11
N ASN A 11 4.50 4.53 13.63
CA ASN A 11 3.18 4.03 13.24
C ASN A 11 2.31 3.74 14.49
N PRO A 12 1.05 4.22 14.57
CA PRO A 12 0.09 3.66 15.51
C PRO A 12 -0.28 2.23 15.09
N VAL A 13 -0.20 1.29 16.03
CA VAL A 13 -0.61 -0.10 15.81
C VAL A 13 -2.14 -0.17 15.72
N ILE A 14 -2.65 -0.48 14.52
CA ILE A 14 -4.04 -0.89 14.30
C ILE A 14 -4.04 -2.04 13.29
N VAL A 15 -4.30 -3.26 13.76
CA VAL A 15 -4.57 -4.43 12.89
C VAL A 15 -5.82 -5.12 13.42
N GLY A 16 -6.91 -5.04 12.64
CA GLY A 16 -8.14 -5.79 12.85
C GLY A 16 -8.43 -6.64 11.62
N GLY A 17 -8.64 -7.94 11.81
CA GLY A 17 -8.82 -8.96 10.76
C GLY A 17 -8.89 -10.35 11.43
N PRO A 18 -10.08 -11.00 11.58
CA PRO A 18 -10.33 -12.20 12.42
C PRO A 18 -11.56 -13.21 12.18
N PRO A 19 -11.53 -14.46 12.74
CA PRO A 19 -12.45 -15.65 12.74
C PRO A 19 -13.64 -15.95 13.68
N THR A 20 -14.14 -17.20 13.70
CA THR A 20 -13.59 -18.41 14.43
C THR A 20 -13.48 -19.73 13.60
N ILE A 21 -12.78 -20.76 14.12
CA ILE A 21 -12.99 -22.21 13.84
C ILE A 21 -12.76 -23.03 15.13
N ASP A 22 -13.72 -23.89 15.50
CA ASP A 22 -13.41 -25.32 15.67
C ASP A 22 -14.54 -26.21 15.10
N VAL A 23 -14.14 -27.14 14.24
CA VAL A 23 -14.97 -28.07 13.49
C VAL A 23 -14.98 -29.39 14.24
N PHE A 24 -16.02 -29.69 15.03
CA PHE A 24 -16.40 -31.10 15.31
C PHE A 24 -17.78 -31.30 15.97
N ALA A 25 -18.28 -30.35 16.76
CA ALA A 25 -19.50 -30.55 17.56
C ALA A 25 -20.77 -30.84 16.75
N LEU A 26 -20.84 -30.41 15.47
CA LEU A 26 -21.96 -30.69 14.57
C LEU A 26 -21.66 -31.72 13.46
N ALA A 27 -20.61 -32.54 13.63
CA ALA A 27 -20.35 -33.67 12.73
C ALA A 27 -21.37 -34.83 12.85
N MET A 28 -22.38 -34.75 13.75
CA MET A 28 -23.06 -35.95 14.28
C MET A 28 -24.59 -36.04 14.25
N LYS A 29 -25.39 -35.03 13.86
CA LYS A 29 -26.86 -35.12 14.10
C LYS A 29 -27.84 -35.27 12.94
N LEU A 30 -27.69 -34.61 11.79
CA LEU A 30 -28.62 -34.75 10.66
C LEU A 30 -27.87 -34.75 9.33
N GLY A 31 -27.88 -35.90 8.65
CA GLY A 31 -26.96 -36.17 7.55
C GLY A 31 -27.45 -35.72 6.18
N LEU A 32 -26.50 -35.35 5.32
CA LEU A 32 -26.66 -35.26 3.86
C LEU A 32 -25.34 -35.67 3.18
N LYS A 33 -25.28 -36.91 2.67
CA LYS A 33 -24.21 -37.35 1.77
C LYS A 33 -24.31 -36.55 0.46
N GLY A 34 -23.37 -35.65 0.16
CA GLY A 34 -23.44 -34.93 -1.14
C GLY A 34 -22.25 -34.07 -1.58
N LEU A 35 -21.60 -33.30 -0.70
CA LEU A 35 -20.89 -32.08 -1.16
C LEU A 35 -19.35 -32.18 -1.30
N SER A 36 -18.66 -33.08 -0.60
CA SER A 36 -17.17 -33.15 -0.63
C SER A 36 -16.56 -33.57 -1.97
N LYS A 37 -17.36 -34.07 -2.92
CA LYS A 37 -16.91 -34.46 -4.27
C LYS A 37 -16.84 -33.31 -5.27
N PHE A 38 -17.42 -32.13 -4.99
CA PHE A 38 -17.39 -31.00 -5.91
C PHE A 38 -16.09 -30.18 -5.82
N GLY A 39 -15.66 -29.77 -4.63
CA GLY A 39 -14.48 -28.91 -4.45
C GLY A 39 -13.17 -29.49 -5.02
N LYS A 40 -12.91 -30.79 -4.80
CA LYS A 40 -11.73 -31.48 -5.38
C LYS A 40 -11.79 -31.60 -6.91
N LYS A 41 -12.98 -31.61 -7.51
CA LYS A 41 -13.13 -31.59 -8.98
C LYS A 41 -12.83 -30.21 -9.56
N ILE A 42 -13.31 -29.14 -8.91
CA ILE A 42 -13.11 -27.75 -9.35
C ILE A 42 -11.62 -27.39 -9.35
N SER A 43 -10.89 -27.70 -8.28
CA SER A 43 -9.44 -27.43 -8.20
C SER A 43 -8.63 -28.17 -9.28
N HIS A 44 -8.94 -29.43 -9.58
CA HIS A 44 -8.30 -30.16 -10.70
C HIS A 44 -8.70 -29.64 -12.08
N LEU A 45 -9.95 -29.18 -12.28
CA LEU A 45 -10.36 -28.53 -13.52
C LEU A 45 -9.60 -27.22 -13.73
N LEU A 46 -9.50 -26.37 -12.70
CA LEU A 46 -8.73 -25.12 -12.77
C LEU A 46 -7.27 -25.36 -13.15
N HIS A 47 -6.58 -26.30 -12.49
CA HIS A 47 -5.20 -26.64 -12.86
C HIS A 47 -5.07 -27.18 -14.30
N GLY A 48 -5.99 -28.03 -14.76
CA GLY A 48 -5.97 -28.55 -16.13
C GLY A 48 -6.40 -27.55 -17.22
N LEU A 49 -7.13 -26.49 -16.86
CA LEU A 49 -7.54 -25.41 -17.77
C LEU A 49 -6.46 -24.33 -17.92
N ILE A 50 -5.64 -24.07 -16.90
CA ILE A 50 -4.53 -23.10 -16.97
C ILE A 50 -3.54 -23.45 -18.09
N ASP A 51 -3.28 -24.74 -18.33
CA ASP A 51 -2.37 -25.22 -19.39
C ASP A 51 -2.99 -25.19 -20.81
N LYS A 52 -4.30 -24.93 -20.95
CA LYS A 52 -5.03 -25.03 -22.23
C LYS A 52 -5.79 -23.78 -22.66
N ALA A 53 -6.28 -22.98 -21.72
CA ALA A 53 -7.01 -21.77 -22.03
C ALA A 53 -6.05 -20.66 -22.48
N GLY A 54 -6.38 -19.98 -23.59
CA GLY A 54 -5.59 -18.89 -24.19
C GLY A 54 -5.45 -17.66 -23.27
N LEU A 55 -4.55 -17.77 -22.30
CA LEU A 55 -4.26 -16.82 -21.24
C LEU A 55 -2.82 -16.36 -21.31
N ASN A 56 -2.49 -15.36 -20.49
CA ASN A 56 -1.11 -15.02 -20.23
C ASN A 56 -0.67 -15.65 -18.89
N PRO A 57 -0.04 -16.85 -18.90
CA PRO A 57 0.32 -17.57 -17.66
C PRO A 57 1.29 -16.78 -16.76
N ARG A 58 1.95 -15.75 -17.30
CA ARG A 58 2.88 -14.85 -16.61
C ARG A 58 2.20 -14.10 -15.47
N LEU A 59 1.08 -13.44 -15.78
CA LEU A 59 0.34 -12.60 -14.83
C LEU A 59 -0.34 -13.43 -13.74
N ALA A 60 -0.69 -14.68 -14.03
CA ALA A 60 -1.27 -15.61 -13.06
C ALA A 60 -0.27 -16.18 -12.04
N ARG A 61 1.03 -16.08 -12.33
CA ARG A 61 2.14 -16.56 -11.48
C ARG A 61 2.75 -15.45 -10.62
N ILE A 62 2.26 -14.21 -10.73
CA ILE A 62 2.66 -13.11 -9.85
C ILE A 62 2.01 -13.37 -8.47
N LEU A 63 2.79 -13.21 -7.39
CA LEU A 63 2.26 -13.30 -6.03
C LEU A 63 1.62 -11.96 -5.62
N LYS A 64 0.71 -12.00 -4.64
CA LYS A 64 0.26 -10.78 -3.96
C LYS A 64 1.45 -10.03 -3.35
N LYS A 65 1.44 -8.69 -3.42
CA LYS A 65 2.42 -7.78 -2.77
C LYS A 65 2.71 -8.16 -1.31
N THR A 66 1.68 -8.62 -0.57
CA THR A 66 1.78 -9.03 0.85
C THR A 66 2.46 -10.38 1.11
N ALA A 67 2.68 -11.20 0.07
CA ALA A 67 3.36 -12.49 0.19
C ALA A 67 4.84 -12.43 -0.27
N CYS A 68 5.22 -11.37 -0.99
CA CYS A 68 6.60 -11.12 -1.41
C CYS A 68 7.48 -10.71 -0.23
N ILE A 69 8.75 -11.12 -0.26
CA ILE A 69 9.82 -10.52 0.54
C ILE A 69 10.73 -9.81 -0.44
N ILE A 70 11.02 -8.53 -0.19
CA ILE A 70 11.78 -7.67 -1.10
C ILE A 70 13.06 -7.17 -0.45
N PHE A 71 14.06 -6.87 -1.28
CA PHE A 71 15.30 -6.17 -0.91
C PHE A 71 15.73 -5.25 -2.08
N GLY A 72 16.67 -4.33 -1.83
CA GLY A 72 17.08 -3.32 -2.82
C GLY A 72 15.93 -2.44 -3.30
N GLU A 73 16.07 -1.86 -4.49
CA GLU A 73 14.99 -1.17 -5.20
C GLU A 73 14.28 -2.14 -6.15
N PRO A 74 12.99 -2.43 -5.95
CA PRO A 74 12.71 -3.67 -5.21
C PRO A 74 12.82 -4.95 -6.03
N VAL A 75 13.55 -5.93 -5.50
CA VAL A 75 13.67 -7.29 -6.05
C VAL A 75 12.95 -8.29 -5.14
N ASP A 76 12.04 -9.09 -5.67
CA ASP A 76 11.41 -10.20 -4.94
C ASP A 76 12.38 -11.36 -4.73
N ALA A 77 12.58 -11.77 -3.47
CA ALA A 77 13.60 -12.74 -3.09
C ALA A 77 13.33 -14.19 -3.55
N ALA A 78 12.07 -14.57 -3.84
CA ALA A 78 11.73 -15.94 -4.23
C ALA A 78 11.73 -16.16 -5.76
N THR A 79 11.54 -15.09 -6.52
CA THR A 79 11.42 -15.12 -7.99
C THR A 79 12.56 -14.38 -8.70
N GLY A 80 13.19 -13.41 -8.05
CA GLY A 80 14.16 -12.50 -8.66
C GLY A 80 13.54 -11.39 -9.51
N ARG A 81 12.22 -11.23 -9.46
CA ARG A 81 11.48 -10.22 -10.23
C ARG A 81 11.77 -8.82 -9.69
N VAL A 82 12.10 -7.87 -10.57
CA VAL A 82 12.07 -6.45 -10.24
C VAL A 82 10.63 -5.96 -10.28
N TYR A 83 10.21 -5.32 -9.20
CA TYR A 83 8.87 -4.80 -8.98
C TYR A 83 8.95 -3.35 -8.52
N HIS A 84 8.34 -2.43 -9.28
CA HIS A 84 8.35 -1.01 -8.94
C HIS A 84 6.91 -0.47 -8.94
N THR A 85 6.52 0.19 -7.84
CA THR A 85 5.24 0.90 -7.73
C THR A 85 5.43 2.38 -7.48
N ASN A 86 4.69 3.21 -8.19
CA ASN A 86 4.64 4.65 -7.98
C ASN A 86 3.18 5.13 -8.04
N VAL A 87 2.72 5.81 -6.98
CA VAL A 87 1.49 6.62 -7.05
C VAL A 87 1.86 7.91 -7.78
N ASP A 88 1.30 8.11 -8.97
CA ASP A 88 1.57 9.31 -9.76
C ASP A 88 0.75 10.51 -9.27
N PHE A 89 -0.49 10.26 -8.80
CA PHE A 89 -1.33 11.23 -8.12
C PHE A 89 -2.43 10.54 -7.28
N GLU A 90 -2.97 11.26 -6.30
CA GLU A 90 -4.17 10.91 -5.56
C GLU A 90 -5.13 12.11 -5.54
N LEU A 91 -6.44 11.86 -5.67
CA LEU A 91 -7.48 12.85 -5.37
C LEU A 91 -8.34 12.34 -4.19
N PRO A 92 -8.66 13.19 -3.20
CA PRO A 92 -9.41 12.78 -2.02
C PRO A 92 -10.87 12.44 -2.35
N GLY A 93 -11.59 11.98 -1.34
CA GLY A 93 -13.03 11.71 -1.38
C GLY A 93 -13.40 10.47 -0.58
N PRO A 94 -14.70 10.18 -0.40
CA PRO A 94 -15.16 8.98 0.30
C PRO A 94 -14.64 7.67 -0.31
N ILE A 95 -14.39 7.68 -1.61
CA ILE A 95 -13.53 6.69 -2.30
C ILE A 95 -12.46 7.51 -3.04
N PRO A 96 -11.19 7.53 -2.58
CA PRO A 96 -10.14 8.32 -3.22
C PRO A 96 -9.82 7.75 -4.61
N VAL A 97 -9.43 8.62 -5.53
CA VAL A 97 -8.90 8.22 -6.84
C VAL A 97 -7.38 8.15 -6.72
N VAL A 98 -6.84 6.95 -6.61
CA VAL A 98 -5.39 6.69 -6.50
C VAL A 98 -4.91 6.11 -7.82
N TRP A 99 -4.07 6.84 -8.55
CA TRP A 99 -3.45 6.35 -9.78
C TRP A 99 -2.06 5.80 -9.47
N GLU A 100 -2.02 4.55 -9.01
CA GLU A 100 -0.79 3.77 -8.85
C GLU A 100 -0.44 3.08 -10.17
N ARG A 101 0.85 3.14 -10.54
CA ARG A 101 1.43 2.33 -11.61
C ARG A 101 2.33 1.25 -11.03
N THR A 102 2.36 0.12 -11.73
CA THR A 102 3.11 -1.07 -11.33
C THR A 102 3.91 -1.64 -12.49
N TYR A 103 5.20 -1.89 -12.29
CA TYR A 103 6.08 -2.62 -13.22
C TYR A 103 6.40 -4.02 -12.69
N TYR A 104 6.48 -5.00 -13.61
CA TYR A 104 6.96 -6.36 -13.32
C TYR A 104 7.92 -6.85 -14.40
N SER A 105 9.19 -7.12 -14.05
CA SER A 105 10.21 -7.50 -15.05
C SER A 105 9.93 -8.81 -15.81
N ASP A 106 9.18 -9.76 -15.22
CA ASP A 106 8.88 -11.06 -15.85
C ASP A 106 7.51 -11.13 -16.55
N ALA A 107 6.69 -10.06 -16.46
CA ALA A 107 5.33 -10.07 -16.99
C ALA A 107 5.32 -10.24 -18.52
N ALA A 108 6.28 -9.63 -19.23
CA ALA A 108 6.41 -9.63 -20.68
C ALA A 108 5.06 -9.47 -21.42
N VAL A 109 4.34 -8.39 -21.09
CA VAL A 109 3.00 -8.05 -21.64
C VAL A 109 2.97 -6.63 -22.19
N ASP A 110 2.23 -6.39 -23.27
CA ASP A 110 1.87 -5.04 -23.72
C ASP A 110 0.76 -4.50 -22.80
N GLY A 111 1.14 -3.58 -21.92
CA GLY A 111 0.29 -3.04 -20.86
C GLY A 111 -0.42 -1.73 -21.24
N PRO A 112 -1.39 -1.29 -20.43
CA PRO A 112 -2.11 -0.01 -20.62
C PRO A 112 -1.19 1.23 -20.53
N LEU A 113 0.04 1.07 -20.04
CA LEU A 113 1.04 2.12 -19.99
C LEU A 113 2.38 1.63 -20.57
N GLY A 114 2.31 0.88 -21.68
CA GLY A 114 3.48 0.28 -22.33
C GLY A 114 3.85 -1.08 -21.75
N TYR A 115 4.94 -1.66 -22.27
CA TYR A 115 5.35 -3.01 -21.89
C TYR A 115 5.64 -3.13 -20.39
N ASN A 116 5.13 -4.20 -19.77
CA ASN A 116 5.27 -4.57 -18.35
C ASN A 116 4.71 -3.56 -17.34
N TRP A 117 4.06 -2.47 -17.79
CA TRP A 117 3.46 -1.45 -16.94
C TRP A 117 1.94 -1.55 -16.86
N HIS A 118 1.44 -1.50 -15.64
CA HIS A 118 0.03 -1.58 -15.29
C HIS A 118 -0.40 -0.32 -14.51
N HIS A 119 -1.71 -0.08 -14.38
CA HIS A 119 -2.25 0.95 -13.47
C HIS A 119 -3.57 0.52 -12.85
N SER A 120 -3.91 1.13 -11.70
CA SER A 120 -5.00 0.75 -10.79
C SER A 120 -6.39 0.55 -11.41
N TYR A 121 -6.63 1.12 -12.59
CA TYR A 121 -7.95 1.19 -13.23
C TYR A 121 -8.07 0.41 -14.56
N ASN A 122 -7.05 -0.36 -14.94
CA ASN A 122 -7.17 -1.33 -16.05
C ASN A 122 -7.81 -2.66 -15.58
N LEU A 123 -8.74 -2.59 -14.62
CA LEU A 123 -9.45 -3.73 -14.05
C LEU A 123 -10.43 -4.30 -15.08
N GLY A 124 -10.49 -5.63 -15.16
CA GLY A 124 -11.46 -6.30 -16.02
C GLY A 124 -11.60 -7.79 -15.73
N ILE A 125 -12.67 -8.38 -16.23
CA ILE A 125 -12.89 -9.83 -16.23
C ILE A 125 -12.99 -10.38 -17.65
N ARG A 126 -12.45 -11.57 -17.89
CA ARG A 126 -12.51 -12.24 -19.19
C ARG A 126 -13.02 -13.66 -19.05
N GLN A 127 -13.95 -14.06 -19.91
CA GLN A 127 -14.45 -15.43 -19.94
C GLN A 127 -13.39 -16.37 -20.50
N LEU A 128 -13.29 -17.55 -19.91
CA LEU A 128 -12.43 -18.65 -20.34
C LEU A 128 -13.29 -19.84 -20.81
N GLU A 129 -12.64 -20.86 -21.35
CA GLU A 129 -13.29 -22.14 -21.64
C GLU A 129 -13.81 -22.81 -20.35
N GLU A 130 -14.84 -23.65 -20.48
CA GLU A 130 -15.38 -24.53 -19.43
C GLU A 130 -15.71 -23.89 -18.06
N GLY A 131 -16.27 -22.68 -18.04
CA GLY A 131 -16.92 -22.14 -16.85
C GLY A 131 -15.94 -21.60 -15.79
N ALA A 132 -14.89 -20.91 -16.25
CA ALA A 132 -14.05 -20.05 -15.44
C ALA A 132 -13.92 -18.65 -16.07
N PHE A 133 -13.50 -17.67 -15.28
CA PHE A 133 -13.16 -16.32 -15.72
C PHE A 133 -11.78 -15.93 -15.15
N ALA A 134 -11.01 -15.17 -15.90
CA ALA A 134 -9.84 -14.47 -15.37
C ALA A 134 -10.25 -13.08 -14.87
N PHE A 135 -9.86 -12.71 -13.66
CA PHE A 135 -9.95 -11.36 -13.13
C PHE A 135 -8.57 -10.71 -13.12
N ARG A 136 -8.48 -9.51 -13.69
CA ARG A 136 -7.28 -8.67 -13.64
C ARG A 136 -7.38 -7.67 -12.49
N HIS A 137 -6.44 -7.77 -11.56
CA HIS A 137 -6.26 -6.92 -10.39
C HIS A 137 -5.69 -5.54 -10.75
N ALA A 138 -5.74 -4.62 -9.79
CA ALA A 138 -5.29 -3.22 -9.94
C ALA A 138 -3.78 -3.10 -10.21
N ASP A 139 -2.99 -4.06 -9.73
CA ASP A 139 -1.56 -4.19 -10.00
C ASP A 139 -1.27 -4.79 -11.39
N GLY A 140 -2.28 -5.34 -12.09
CA GLY A 140 -2.16 -6.02 -13.37
C GLY A 140 -2.03 -7.54 -13.31
N ARG A 141 -1.90 -8.11 -12.10
CA ARG A 141 -1.91 -9.56 -11.86
C ARG A 141 -3.25 -10.17 -12.27
N GLU A 142 -3.24 -11.45 -12.63
CA GLU A 142 -4.48 -12.17 -12.97
C GLU A 142 -4.76 -13.30 -11.97
N SER A 143 -6.03 -13.49 -11.59
CA SER A 143 -6.49 -14.61 -10.76
C SER A 143 -7.70 -15.28 -11.40
N PHE A 144 -7.92 -16.56 -11.08
CA PHE A 144 -8.95 -17.38 -11.70
C PHE A 144 -10.16 -17.56 -10.79
N LEU A 145 -11.33 -17.21 -11.32
CA LEU A 145 -12.60 -17.28 -10.62
C LEU A 145 -13.48 -18.35 -11.30
N PRO A 146 -14.11 -19.29 -10.57
CA PRO A 146 -15.20 -20.09 -11.15
C PRO A 146 -16.32 -19.19 -11.72
N ALA A 147 -16.85 -19.59 -12.88
CA ALA A 147 -18.07 -18.99 -13.42
C ALA A 147 -19.24 -19.27 -12.49
N LEU A 148 -20.09 -18.26 -12.32
CA LEU A 148 -21.31 -18.34 -11.54
C LEU A 148 -22.53 -18.44 -12.45
N LYS A 149 -23.62 -19.01 -11.93
CA LYS A 149 -24.96 -18.79 -12.50
C LYS A 149 -25.55 -17.49 -11.95
N LEU A 150 -26.55 -16.99 -12.64
CA LEU A 150 -27.30 -15.81 -12.20
C LEU A 150 -27.86 -16.01 -10.77
N GLY A 151 -27.53 -15.10 -9.86
CA GLY A 151 -27.89 -15.15 -8.44
C GLY A 151 -26.94 -15.96 -7.55
N GLU A 152 -25.92 -16.64 -8.10
CA GLU A 152 -24.89 -17.29 -7.29
C GLU A 152 -23.84 -16.28 -6.81
N SER A 153 -23.16 -16.63 -5.70
CA SER A 153 -22.04 -15.88 -5.13
C SER A 153 -20.93 -16.86 -4.69
N HIS A 154 -19.69 -16.37 -4.67
CA HIS A 154 -18.52 -17.11 -4.21
C HIS A 154 -17.57 -16.19 -3.44
N PHE A 155 -16.74 -16.76 -2.56
CA PHE A 155 -15.68 -16.04 -1.85
C PHE A 155 -14.35 -16.78 -2.04
N ASP A 156 -13.40 -16.15 -2.71
CA ASP A 156 -12.02 -16.63 -2.74
C ASP A 156 -11.30 -16.11 -1.51
N ARG A 157 -10.93 -17.03 -0.63
CA ARG A 157 -10.15 -16.77 0.58
C ARG A 157 -8.70 -16.38 0.30
N ARG A 158 -8.07 -16.94 -0.73
CA ARG A 158 -6.68 -16.59 -1.10
C ARG A 158 -6.64 -15.17 -1.66
N GLU A 159 -7.60 -14.82 -2.53
CA GLU A 159 -7.71 -13.47 -3.06
C GLU A 159 -8.38 -12.48 -2.10
N GLN A 160 -9.12 -12.97 -1.11
CA GLN A 160 -9.95 -12.18 -0.21
C GLN A 160 -10.99 -11.32 -0.97
N LEU A 161 -11.63 -11.95 -1.96
CA LEU A 161 -12.63 -11.34 -2.83
C LEU A 161 -13.93 -12.14 -2.77
N ALA A 162 -15.03 -11.47 -2.45
CA ALA A 162 -16.36 -12.00 -2.75
C ALA A 162 -16.74 -11.59 -4.18
N TRP A 163 -17.49 -12.42 -4.90
CA TRP A 163 -18.20 -11.98 -6.10
C TRP A 163 -19.54 -12.64 -6.28
N THR A 164 -20.41 -11.94 -6.99
CA THR A 164 -21.79 -12.30 -7.29
C THR A 164 -22.02 -12.05 -8.78
N LEU A 165 -22.82 -12.90 -9.43
CA LEU A 165 -23.35 -12.63 -10.77
C LEU A 165 -24.83 -12.25 -10.65
N ASP A 166 -25.17 -11.01 -11.00
CA ASP A 166 -26.55 -10.52 -11.08
C ASP A 166 -26.97 -10.20 -12.52
N ASP A 167 -28.14 -9.60 -12.70
CA ASP A 167 -28.74 -9.26 -13.99
C ASP A 167 -27.95 -8.20 -14.77
N ARG A 168 -27.11 -7.41 -14.10
CA ARG A 168 -26.19 -6.46 -14.71
C ARG A 168 -24.83 -7.09 -15.04
N GLY A 169 -24.47 -8.19 -14.39
CA GLY A 169 -23.21 -8.90 -14.59
C GLY A 169 -22.47 -9.14 -13.28
N TYR A 170 -21.15 -9.24 -13.35
CA TYR A 170 -20.35 -9.53 -12.17
C TYR A 170 -20.15 -8.29 -11.28
N MET A 171 -20.25 -8.52 -9.98
CA MET A 171 -19.84 -7.58 -8.93
C MET A 171 -18.83 -8.27 -8.03
N LEU A 172 -17.63 -7.70 -7.88
CA LEU A 172 -16.64 -8.14 -6.91
C LEU A 172 -16.74 -7.25 -5.66
N THR A 173 -16.38 -7.75 -4.48
CA THR A 173 -16.26 -6.98 -3.24
C THR A 173 -14.97 -7.34 -2.52
N ASP A 174 -14.13 -6.34 -2.22
CA ASP A 174 -12.85 -6.53 -1.51
C ASP A 174 -13.01 -6.50 0.02
N ILE A 175 -11.92 -6.75 0.74
CA ILE A 175 -11.87 -6.74 2.22
C ILE A 175 -12.22 -5.40 2.87
N ARG A 176 -12.17 -4.29 2.11
CA ARG A 176 -12.55 -2.95 2.59
C ARG A 176 -14.02 -2.65 2.32
N GLY A 177 -14.76 -3.60 1.73
CA GLY A 177 -16.16 -3.43 1.34
C GLY A 177 -16.36 -2.66 0.02
N LEU A 178 -15.28 -2.36 -0.73
CA LEU A 178 -15.40 -1.72 -2.04
C LEU A 178 -15.97 -2.70 -3.07
N GLN A 179 -17.00 -2.28 -3.78
CA GLN A 179 -17.75 -3.07 -4.74
C GLN A 179 -17.38 -2.65 -6.18
N TYR A 180 -16.84 -3.57 -6.97
CA TYR A 180 -16.36 -3.33 -8.32
C TYR A 180 -17.35 -3.95 -9.33
N ARG A 181 -17.95 -3.13 -10.20
CA ARG A 181 -18.95 -3.57 -11.18
C ARG A 181 -18.31 -3.80 -12.55
N PHE A 182 -18.52 -4.97 -13.15
CA PHE A 182 -17.98 -5.34 -14.47
C PHE A 182 -19.10 -5.48 -15.52
N ASP A 183 -19.78 -4.37 -15.82
CA ASP A 183 -20.77 -4.27 -16.90
C ASP A 183 -20.34 -3.28 -18.02
N GLY A 184 -19.07 -2.87 -18.01
CA GLY A 184 -18.47 -2.00 -19.03
C GLY A 184 -18.27 -2.67 -20.40
N PRO A 185 -17.70 -1.94 -21.38
CA PRO A 185 -17.37 -2.50 -22.68
C PRO A 185 -16.23 -3.52 -22.59
N GLU A 186 -16.11 -4.32 -23.63
CA GLU A 186 -15.01 -5.28 -23.79
C GLU A 186 -13.82 -4.62 -24.49
N ASN A 187 -12.61 -4.83 -23.97
CA ASN A 187 -11.39 -4.27 -24.54
C ASN A 187 -10.78 -5.18 -25.64
N ARG A 188 -9.75 -4.69 -26.33
CA ARG A 188 -9.01 -5.42 -27.39
C ARG A 188 -8.46 -6.80 -26.96
N SER A 189 -8.38 -7.08 -25.66
CA SER A 189 -7.88 -8.33 -25.08
C SER A 189 -9.00 -9.24 -24.55
N GLY A 190 -10.28 -8.91 -24.79
CA GLY A 190 -11.44 -9.69 -24.33
C GLY A 190 -11.80 -9.50 -22.85
N TYR A 191 -11.33 -8.43 -22.20
CA TYR A 191 -11.71 -8.14 -20.82
C TYR A 191 -12.88 -7.16 -20.82
N ARG A 192 -13.98 -7.56 -20.18
CA ARG A 192 -15.08 -6.67 -19.79
C ARG A 192 -14.59 -5.76 -18.67
N MET A 193 -14.54 -4.47 -18.96
CA MET A 193 -13.92 -3.48 -18.06
C MET A 193 -14.82 -3.15 -16.86
N VAL A 194 -14.19 -2.68 -15.77
CA VAL A 194 -14.89 -2.10 -14.62
C VAL A 194 -15.69 -0.85 -15.06
N SER A 195 -16.94 -0.70 -14.65
CA SER A 195 -17.76 0.49 -14.96
C SER A 195 -17.91 1.44 -13.76
N GLY A 196 -17.72 0.92 -12.55
CA GLY A 196 -17.69 1.70 -11.32
C GLY A 196 -17.18 0.93 -10.12
N ILE A 197 -16.72 1.69 -9.13
CA ILE A 197 -16.35 1.22 -7.79
C ILE A 197 -17.28 1.94 -6.81
N SER A 198 -17.95 1.23 -5.90
CA SER A 198 -18.87 1.83 -4.93
C SER A 198 -18.75 1.25 -3.53
N THR A 199 -19.24 1.99 -2.54
CA THR A 199 -19.46 1.50 -1.17
C THR A 199 -20.95 1.17 -0.96
N LYS A 200 -21.27 0.37 0.07
CA LYS A 200 -22.67 0.03 0.40
C LYS A 200 -23.53 1.26 0.75
N ASP A 201 -22.91 2.31 1.29
CA ASP A 201 -23.56 3.57 1.66
C ASP A 201 -23.65 4.60 0.51
N GLY A 202 -23.26 4.22 -0.71
CA GLY A 202 -23.67 4.86 -1.96
C GLY A 202 -22.63 5.78 -2.61
N PHE A 203 -21.45 5.96 -2.04
CA PHE A 203 -20.35 6.64 -2.73
C PHE A 203 -19.88 5.82 -3.94
N ARG A 204 -19.44 6.49 -5.00
CA ARG A 204 -19.07 5.82 -6.25
C ARG A 204 -18.02 6.56 -7.08
N ILE A 205 -17.06 5.82 -7.62
CA ILE A 205 -16.27 6.20 -8.80
C ILE A 205 -16.96 5.58 -10.03
N ARG A 206 -16.98 6.27 -11.17
CA ARG A 206 -17.47 5.75 -12.46
C ARG A 206 -16.42 5.89 -13.54
N PHE A 207 -16.42 4.98 -14.51
CA PHE A 207 -15.45 4.94 -15.61
C PHE A 207 -16.13 5.14 -16.96
N GLU A 208 -15.55 6.01 -17.78
CA GLU A 208 -15.99 6.27 -19.15
C GLU A 208 -14.97 5.72 -20.15
N TYR A 209 -15.45 5.10 -21.22
CA TYR A 209 -14.64 4.36 -22.18
C TYR A 209 -14.90 4.83 -23.61
N ALA A 210 -13.82 5.01 -24.37
CA ALA A 210 -13.85 5.17 -25.81
C ALA A 210 -13.99 3.82 -26.53
N SER A 211 -14.00 3.87 -27.87
CA SER A 211 -14.04 2.66 -28.72
C SER A 211 -12.92 1.67 -28.38
N GLY A 212 -13.27 0.37 -28.38
CA GLY A 212 -12.34 -0.71 -28.06
C GLY A 212 -12.00 -0.86 -26.57
N GLY A 213 -12.83 -0.32 -25.67
CA GLY A 213 -12.66 -0.45 -24.21
C GLY A 213 -11.46 0.32 -23.64
N ARG A 214 -11.03 1.37 -24.35
CA ARG A 214 -9.96 2.28 -23.89
C ARG A 214 -10.51 3.26 -22.87
N LEU A 215 -9.88 3.37 -21.70
CA LEU A 215 -10.29 4.31 -20.65
C LEU A 215 -10.16 5.75 -21.16
N ALA A 216 -11.24 6.53 -21.06
CA ALA A 216 -11.32 7.90 -21.55
C ALA A 216 -11.63 8.92 -20.45
N GLY A 217 -12.23 8.47 -19.34
CA GLY A 217 -12.44 9.33 -18.17
C GLY A 217 -12.77 8.57 -16.90
N ILE A 218 -12.56 9.23 -15.76
CA ILE A 218 -12.94 8.77 -14.42
C ILE A 218 -13.77 9.88 -13.78
N ILE A 219 -14.93 9.56 -13.24
CA ILE A 219 -15.71 10.46 -12.39
C ILE A 219 -15.46 10.05 -10.94
N SER A 220 -14.87 10.94 -10.15
CA SER A 220 -14.50 10.69 -8.75
C SER A 220 -15.72 10.51 -7.84
N SER A 221 -15.48 10.08 -6.59
CA SER A 221 -16.52 10.02 -5.55
C SER A 221 -17.06 11.39 -5.11
N ARG A 222 -16.35 12.48 -5.44
CA ARG A 222 -16.77 13.88 -5.23
C ARG A 222 -17.43 14.49 -6.49
N GLY A 223 -17.43 13.75 -7.60
CA GLY A 223 -18.01 14.16 -8.88
C GLY A 223 -17.07 14.91 -9.83
N GLU A 224 -15.77 15.05 -9.52
CA GLU A 224 -14.81 15.62 -10.48
C GLU A 224 -14.64 14.67 -11.69
N PHE A 225 -14.56 15.23 -12.90
CA PHE A 225 -14.22 14.47 -14.11
C PHE A 225 -12.71 14.57 -14.39
N LEU A 226 -12.02 13.45 -14.30
CA LEU A 226 -10.67 13.26 -14.78
C LEU A 226 -10.74 12.75 -16.22
N LYS A 227 -10.07 13.44 -17.13
CA LYS A 227 -9.90 13.05 -18.54
C LYS A 227 -8.68 12.15 -18.65
N VAL A 228 -8.82 11.03 -19.35
CA VAL A 228 -7.71 10.10 -19.66
C VAL A 228 -7.47 10.13 -21.16
N GLU A 229 -6.33 10.69 -21.57
CA GLU A 229 -5.91 10.70 -22.97
C GLU A 229 -5.13 9.40 -23.25
N THR A 230 -5.43 8.75 -24.37
CA THR A 230 -4.72 7.54 -24.82
C THR A 230 -4.30 7.65 -26.28
N ASP A 231 -3.26 6.94 -26.67
CA ASP A 231 -2.86 6.81 -28.08
C ASP A 231 -3.78 5.86 -28.88
N GLU A 232 -3.44 5.63 -30.15
CA GLU A 232 -4.17 4.73 -31.04
C GLU A 232 -4.17 3.27 -30.57
N SER A 233 -3.12 2.84 -29.85
CA SER A 233 -3.02 1.51 -29.24
C SER A 233 -3.78 1.39 -27.92
N GLY A 234 -4.18 2.51 -27.33
CA GLY A 234 -4.85 2.59 -26.03
C GLY A 234 -3.92 2.73 -24.84
N ARG A 235 -2.65 3.12 -25.07
CA ARG A 235 -1.69 3.43 -23.99
C ARG A 235 -1.97 4.84 -23.47
N GLY A 236 -1.98 5.03 -22.14
CA GLY A 236 -2.23 6.33 -21.52
C GLY A 236 -1.15 7.37 -21.85
N LEU A 237 -1.54 8.57 -22.24
CA LEU A 237 -0.64 9.69 -22.57
C LEU A 237 -0.65 10.79 -21.51
N CYS A 238 -1.83 11.10 -20.97
CA CYS A 238 -2.04 12.13 -19.96
C CYS A 238 -3.27 11.81 -19.13
N VAL A 239 -3.24 12.10 -17.83
CA VAL A 239 -4.44 12.23 -17.00
C VAL A 239 -4.53 13.67 -16.54
N SER A 240 -5.68 14.31 -16.77
CA SER A 240 -5.94 15.70 -16.42
C SER A 240 -7.29 15.88 -15.74
N VAL A 241 -7.47 16.98 -15.04
CA VAL A 241 -8.71 17.34 -14.34
C VAL A 241 -8.98 18.84 -14.53
N HIS A 242 -10.24 19.21 -14.74
CA HIS A 242 -10.62 20.62 -14.83
C HIS A 242 -10.91 21.16 -13.42
N GLN A 243 -10.17 22.19 -12.99
CA GLN A 243 -10.23 22.77 -11.64
C GLN A 243 -10.15 24.29 -11.75
N ASP A 244 -11.07 24.99 -11.07
CA ASP A 244 -11.13 26.45 -10.97
C ASP A 244 -11.07 27.22 -12.32
N GLY A 245 -11.44 26.55 -13.43
CA GLY A 245 -11.44 27.08 -14.79
C GLY A 245 -10.23 26.67 -15.66
N GLU A 246 -9.24 25.97 -15.11
CA GLU A 246 -8.03 25.50 -15.81
C GLU A 246 -7.98 23.97 -15.93
N GLU A 247 -7.29 23.44 -16.94
CA GLU A 247 -6.99 22.00 -17.07
C GLU A 247 -5.64 21.69 -16.41
N VAL A 248 -5.66 21.02 -15.25
CA VAL A 248 -4.47 20.60 -14.52
C VAL A 248 -4.06 19.21 -15.01
N LYS A 249 -2.84 19.06 -15.53
CA LYS A 249 -2.28 17.77 -15.98
C LYS A 249 -1.59 17.06 -14.81
N LEU A 250 -2.27 16.09 -14.22
CA LEU A 250 -1.83 15.37 -13.04
C LEU A 250 -0.58 14.52 -13.33
N VAL A 251 -0.58 13.81 -14.47
CA VAL A 251 0.55 13.01 -14.94
C VAL A 251 0.54 12.89 -16.46
N ARG A 252 1.72 12.79 -17.07
CA ARG A 252 1.96 12.56 -18.51
C ARG A 252 2.98 11.44 -18.72
N TYR A 253 2.88 10.72 -19.83
CA TYR A 253 3.76 9.61 -20.18
C TYR A 253 4.37 9.79 -21.58
N ARG A 254 5.61 9.35 -21.77
CA ARG A 254 6.22 9.19 -23.10
C ARG A 254 6.70 7.76 -23.33
N TYR A 255 6.67 7.36 -24.59
CA TYR A 255 6.99 6.02 -25.06
C TYR A 255 8.07 6.06 -26.15
N ASP A 256 8.87 5.00 -26.25
CA ASP A 256 9.68 4.76 -27.44
C ASP A 256 8.91 4.01 -28.54
N ASP A 257 9.52 3.84 -29.71
CA ASP A 257 8.93 3.14 -30.85
C ASP A 257 8.68 1.64 -30.59
N ARG A 258 9.27 1.06 -29.53
CA ARG A 258 9.05 -0.33 -29.09
C ARG A 258 7.89 -0.44 -28.10
N GLY A 259 7.38 0.69 -27.60
CA GLY A 259 6.31 0.76 -26.61
C GLY A 259 6.76 0.61 -25.17
N ASP A 260 8.05 0.82 -24.88
CA ASP A 260 8.54 0.98 -23.53
C ASP A 260 8.21 2.39 -23.02
N MET A 261 7.73 2.51 -21.78
CA MET A 261 7.46 3.82 -21.15
C MET A 261 8.78 4.44 -20.67
N VAL A 262 9.30 5.41 -21.41
CA VAL A 262 10.64 6.00 -21.18
C VAL A 262 10.64 7.21 -20.25
N GLU A 263 9.49 7.85 -20.03
CA GLU A 263 9.39 9.04 -19.18
C GLU A 263 8.01 9.17 -18.52
N THR A 264 7.97 9.63 -17.28
CA THR A 264 6.76 10.13 -16.61
C THR A 264 6.97 11.56 -16.14
N ILE A 265 6.00 12.45 -16.37
CA ILE A 265 6.06 13.87 -15.99
C ILE A 265 4.89 14.19 -15.06
N ASP A 266 5.16 14.73 -13.87
CA ASP A 266 4.16 15.00 -12.83
C ASP A 266 3.48 16.38 -12.92
N ALA A 267 2.68 16.77 -11.93
CA ALA A 267 1.95 18.04 -11.90
C ALA A 267 2.83 19.31 -11.77
N LEU A 268 4.14 19.16 -11.48
CA LEU A 268 5.13 20.24 -11.42
C LEU A 268 6.03 20.28 -12.68
N ASP A 269 5.71 19.50 -13.71
CA ASP A 269 6.52 19.31 -14.91
C ASP A 269 7.90 18.66 -14.64
N VAL A 270 8.01 17.87 -13.58
CA VAL A 270 9.22 17.15 -13.19
C VAL A 270 9.19 15.72 -13.76
N SER A 271 10.31 15.30 -14.38
CA SER A 271 10.42 13.99 -15.06
C SER A 271 11.11 12.91 -14.23
N LYS A 272 10.62 11.67 -14.31
CA LYS A 272 11.40 10.43 -14.11
C LYS A 272 11.70 9.79 -15.47
N HIS A 273 12.85 9.15 -15.62
CA HIS A 273 13.28 8.50 -16.86
C HIS A 273 13.54 7.00 -16.67
N PHE A 274 13.31 6.21 -17.72
CA PHE A 274 13.40 4.75 -17.69
C PHE A 274 14.13 4.24 -18.95
N VAL A 275 15.12 3.36 -18.78
CA VAL A 275 15.93 2.78 -19.87
C VAL A 275 15.79 1.27 -19.87
N TYR A 276 15.62 0.69 -21.05
CA TYR A 276 15.30 -0.73 -21.22
C TYR A 276 16.30 -1.44 -22.12
N SER A 277 16.64 -2.67 -21.76
CA SER A 277 17.41 -3.59 -22.60
C SER A 277 16.48 -4.46 -23.46
N GLY A 278 17.05 -5.44 -24.17
CA GLY A 278 16.28 -6.32 -25.06
C GLY A 278 15.23 -7.14 -24.32
N GLY A 279 13.99 -7.13 -24.81
CA GLY A 279 12.88 -7.86 -24.18
C GLY A 279 12.12 -7.06 -23.11
N HIS A 280 12.17 -5.73 -23.16
CA HIS A 280 11.40 -4.81 -22.30
C HIS A 280 11.80 -4.88 -20.82
N LEU A 281 13.06 -5.20 -20.54
CA LEU A 281 13.63 -5.24 -19.20
C LEU A 281 14.20 -3.88 -18.81
N LEU A 282 13.57 -3.23 -17.83
CA LEU A 282 14.03 -2.01 -17.18
C LEU A 282 15.41 -2.23 -16.54
N VAL A 283 16.45 -1.61 -17.10
CA VAL A 283 17.85 -1.72 -16.62
C VAL A 283 18.34 -0.47 -15.92
N GLN A 284 17.68 0.68 -16.12
CA GLN A 284 17.95 1.91 -15.37
C GLN A 284 16.67 2.73 -15.16
N LEU A 285 16.50 3.27 -13.96
CA LEU A 285 15.47 4.24 -13.58
C LEU A 285 16.16 5.45 -12.98
N THR A 286 16.01 6.62 -13.57
CA THR A 286 16.50 7.90 -13.02
C THR A 286 15.32 8.65 -12.41
N ASN A 287 15.40 8.91 -11.10
CA ASN A 287 14.34 9.59 -10.36
C ASN A 287 14.37 11.12 -10.58
N GLN A 288 13.40 11.84 -9.99
CA GLN A 288 13.27 13.29 -10.14
C GLN A 288 14.47 14.08 -9.61
N GLY A 289 15.23 13.54 -8.65
CA GLY A 289 16.45 14.14 -8.12
C GLY A 289 17.70 13.84 -8.95
N GLY A 290 17.58 13.12 -10.07
CA GLY A 290 18.70 12.74 -10.94
C GLY A 290 19.49 11.51 -10.46
N MET A 291 19.09 10.87 -9.35
CA MET A 291 19.67 9.62 -8.87
C MET A 291 19.15 8.45 -9.71
N SER A 292 20.04 7.62 -10.22
CA SER A 292 19.70 6.41 -10.97
C SER A 292 19.82 5.14 -10.11
N PHE A 293 18.91 4.21 -10.37
CA PHE A 293 18.98 2.81 -9.94
C PHE A 293 19.05 1.91 -11.15
N HIS A 294 19.81 0.83 -11.03
CA HIS A 294 20.21 -0.05 -12.12
C HIS A 294 19.91 -1.51 -11.78
N TRP A 295 19.69 -2.34 -12.81
CA TRP A 295 19.43 -3.77 -12.68
C TRP A 295 20.06 -4.57 -13.81
N GLU A 296 20.83 -5.59 -13.45
CA GLU A 296 21.28 -6.66 -14.36
C GLU A 296 20.44 -7.91 -14.17
N TYR A 297 20.15 -8.62 -15.27
CA TYR A 297 19.28 -9.80 -15.27
C TYR A 297 19.96 -11.01 -15.90
N GLU A 298 19.68 -12.19 -15.37
CA GLU A 298 19.74 -13.43 -16.14
C GLU A 298 18.38 -13.75 -16.75
N GLY A 299 18.38 -14.49 -17.86
CA GLY A 299 17.15 -14.88 -18.56
C GLY A 299 16.46 -13.71 -19.28
N LYS A 300 15.19 -13.92 -19.66
CA LYS A 300 14.33 -12.91 -20.31
C LYS A 300 12.86 -13.31 -20.20
N GLY A 301 11.97 -12.31 -20.29
CA GLY A 301 10.53 -12.50 -20.11
C GLY A 301 10.23 -13.23 -18.79
N GLU A 302 9.44 -14.30 -18.84
CA GLU A 302 9.03 -15.08 -17.64
C GLU A 302 10.19 -15.66 -16.81
N ASN A 303 11.39 -15.69 -17.38
CA ASN A 303 12.58 -16.21 -16.71
C ASN A 303 13.60 -15.10 -16.39
N ALA A 304 13.21 -13.82 -16.52
CA ALA A 304 14.04 -12.68 -16.14
C ALA A 304 14.17 -12.60 -14.62
N ARG A 305 15.40 -12.75 -14.11
CA ARG A 305 15.71 -12.63 -12.69
C ARG A 305 16.86 -11.66 -12.50
N CYS A 306 16.69 -10.67 -11.63
CA CYS A 306 17.74 -9.74 -11.25
C CYS A 306 18.91 -10.49 -10.61
N VAL A 307 20.14 -10.28 -11.07
CA VAL A 307 21.36 -10.88 -10.49
C VAL A 307 22.24 -9.85 -9.79
N HIS A 308 22.08 -8.56 -10.12
CA HIS A 308 22.75 -7.44 -9.47
C HIS A 308 21.89 -6.19 -9.62
N THR A 309 21.78 -5.40 -8.55
CA THR A 309 21.10 -4.09 -8.55
C THR A 309 21.87 -3.11 -7.67
N TRP A 310 21.88 -1.83 -8.04
CA TRP A 310 22.55 -0.75 -7.31
C TRP A 310 21.99 0.62 -7.68
N GLY A 311 22.11 1.59 -6.78
CA GLY A 311 21.97 3.01 -7.05
C GLY A 311 23.31 3.69 -7.32
N ASP A 312 23.30 4.88 -7.91
CA ASP A 312 24.53 5.63 -8.21
C ASP A 312 25.39 5.83 -6.94
N GLY A 313 26.69 5.52 -7.06
CA GLY A 313 27.62 5.50 -5.93
C GLY A 313 27.59 4.23 -5.08
N GLY A 314 26.90 3.17 -5.51
CA GLY A 314 26.82 1.88 -4.80
C GLY A 314 25.78 1.84 -3.68
N VAL A 315 24.83 2.78 -3.68
CA VAL A 315 23.73 2.82 -2.69
C VAL A 315 22.79 1.64 -2.92
N MET A 316 22.36 0.94 -1.87
CA MET A 316 21.46 -0.22 -1.97
C MET A 316 21.95 -1.24 -3.01
N GLU A 317 23.25 -1.57 -2.99
CA GLU A 317 23.85 -2.52 -3.91
C GLU A 317 23.66 -3.97 -3.42
N TYR A 318 23.12 -4.85 -4.27
CA TYR A 318 22.86 -6.26 -3.95
C TYR A 318 23.31 -7.17 -5.08
N PHE A 319 24.11 -8.19 -4.74
CA PHE A 319 24.51 -9.28 -5.62
C PHE A 319 23.74 -10.54 -5.25
N ILE A 320 23.16 -11.22 -6.25
CA ILE A 320 22.12 -12.23 -6.05
C ILE A 320 22.50 -13.53 -6.75
N ARG A 321 22.36 -14.66 -6.06
CA ARG A 321 22.61 -16.01 -6.59
C ARG A 321 21.42 -16.92 -6.33
N TYR A 322 20.85 -17.47 -7.39
CA TYR A 322 19.72 -18.39 -7.31
C TYR A 322 20.16 -19.85 -7.28
N GLY A 323 19.68 -20.58 -6.29
CA GLY A 323 19.80 -22.03 -6.19
C GLY A 323 18.47 -22.75 -6.41
N LYS A 324 18.47 -24.07 -6.20
CA LYS A 324 17.25 -24.88 -6.24
C LYS A 324 16.45 -24.69 -4.95
N GLY A 325 15.45 -23.82 -4.97
CA GLY A 325 14.58 -23.55 -3.82
C GLY A 325 15.16 -22.56 -2.80
N TYR A 326 16.21 -21.82 -3.16
CA TYR A 326 16.76 -20.75 -2.33
C TYR A 326 17.39 -19.64 -3.16
N THR A 327 17.52 -18.46 -2.56
CA THR A 327 18.26 -17.30 -3.05
C THR A 327 19.27 -16.88 -1.99
N HIS A 328 20.54 -16.72 -2.37
CA HIS A 328 21.60 -16.12 -1.55
C HIS A 328 21.83 -14.69 -2.06
N ILE A 329 21.89 -13.72 -1.14
CA ILE A 329 22.21 -12.31 -1.44
C ILE A 329 23.42 -11.86 -0.63
N ARG A 330 24.18 -10.92 -1.19
CA ARG A 330 25.20 -10.12 -0.50
C ARG A 330 25.00 -8.65 -0.83
N ASN A 331 24.88 -7.79 0.17
CA ASN A 331 24.74 -6.34 -0.04
C ASN A 331 26.08 -5.59 -0.14
N GLY A 332 26.03 -4.27 -0.32
CA GLY A 332 27.21 -3.39 -0.45
C GLY A 332 28.13 -3.41 0.77
N GLU A 333 27.59 -3.64 1.96
CA GLU A 333 28.34 -3.78 3.22
C GLU A 333 28.95 -5.19 3.41
N ASN A 334 28.70 -6.12 2.47
CA ASN A 334 29.04 -7.54 2.53
C ASN A 334 28.25 -8.36 3.56
N ALA A 335 27.14 -7.84 4.06
CA ALA A 335 26.18 -8.65 4.80
C ALA A 335 25.50 -9.65 3.85
N GLU A 336 25.47 -10.93 4.23
CA GLU A 336 24.87 -12.00 3.43
C GLU A 336 23.52 -12.43 4.00
N THR A 337 22.59 -12.88 3.17
CA THR A 337 21.29 -13.40 3.64
C THR A 337 20.77 -14.47 2.69
N GLU A 338 20.13 -15.51 3.23
CA GLU A 338 19.56 -16.62 2.47
C GLU A 338 18.06 -16.73 2.68
N TYR A 339 17.30 -16.78 1.57
CA TYR A 339 15.87 -17.03 1.57
C TYR A 339 15.58 -18.41 0.96
N TYR A 340 14.84 -19.25 1.66
CA TYR A 340 14.46 -20.59 1.22
C TYR A 340 12.94 -20.67 1.00
N TYR A 341 12.50 -21.21 -0.13
CA TYR A 341 11.11 -21.19 -0.57
C TYR A 341 10.65 -22.48 -1.23
N GLY A 342 9.34 -22.73 -1.16
CA GLY A 342 8.69 -23.85 -1.83
C GLY A 342 8.49 -23.66 -3.34
N GLU A 343 7.83 -24.63 -3.98
CA GLU A 343 7.40 -24.50 -5.39
C GLU A 343 6.37 -23.36 -5.57
N ASP A 344 5.60 -23.10 -4.51
CA ASP A 344 4.62 -22.01 -4.37
C ASP A 344 5.24 -20.61 -4.18
N LYS A 345 6.57 -20.53 -4.12
CA LYS A 345 7.37 -19.31 -3.89
C LYS A 345 7.18 -18.63 -2.54
N LEU A 346 6.57 -19.32 -1.56
CA LEU A 346 6.51 -18.81 -0.18
C LEU A 346 7.82 -19.10 0.56
N ILE A 347 8.38 -18.08 1.20
CA ILE A 347 9.65 -18.18 1.94
C ILE A 347 9.39 -18.74 3.34
N TYR A 348 9.83 -19.99 3.57
CA TYR A 348 9.61 -20.73 4.82
C TYR A 348 10.81 -20.68 5.79
N LYS A 349 12.00 -20.29 5.31
CA LYS A 349 13.20 -20.09 6.14
C LYS A 349 13.99 -18.89 5.61
N ILE A 350 14.45 -18.06 6.54
CA ILE A 350 15.40 -16.96 6.30
C ILE A 350 16.62 -17.25 7.18
N VAL A 351 17.83 -17.16 6.62
CA VAL A 351 19.08 -17.02 7.38
C VAL A 351 19.55 -15.59 7.20
N ASP A 352 19.57 -14.82 8.28
CA ASP A 352 19.98 -13.42 8.25
C ASP A 352 21.50 -13.26 8.36
N ALA A 353 21.99 -12.03 8.23
CA ALA A 353 23.42 -11.72 8.19
C ALA A 353 24.18 -11.92 9.51
N ASN A 354 23.48 -12.05 10.64
CA ASN A 354 24.07 -12.46 11.91
C ASN A 354 24.03 -14.00 12.08
N GLY A 355 23.49 -14.73 11.09
CA GLY A 355 23.28 -16.18 11.13
C GLY A 355 22.00 -16.61 11.84
N GLY A 356 21.14 -15.66 12.25
CA GLY A 356 19.85 -15.95 12.86
C GLY A 356 18.91 -16.65 11.87
N ILE A 357 18.07 -17.57 12.37
CA ILE A 357 17.20 -18.41 11.53
C ILE A 357 15.74 -18.20 11.86
N THR A 358 15.09 -17.32 11.10
CA THR A 358 13.62 -17.19 11.11
C THR A 358 12.99 -18.31 10.30
N ARG A 359 11.94 -18.95 10.83
CA ARG A 359 11.13 -19.96 10.13
C ARG A 359 9.68 -19.53 10.03
N ARG A 360 9.02 -19.85 8.93
CA ARG A 360 7.62 -19.53 8.64
C ARG A 360 6.86 -20.76 8.20
N GLN A 361 5.59 -20.86 8.57
CA GLN A 361 4.66 -21.89 8.11
C GLN A 361 3.40 -21.22 7.59
N TYR A 362 2.91 -21.70 6.45
CA TYR A 362 1.74 -21.17 5.76
C TYR A 362 0.68 -22.25 5.64
N ASN A 363 -0.58 -21.86 5.74
CA ASN A 363 -1.68 -22.78 5.50
C ASN A 363 -1.95 -22.96 3.99
N SER A 364 -2.94 -23.80 3.64
CA SER A 364 -3.30 -24.10 2.24
C SER A 364 -3.79 -22.90 1.41
N PHE A 365 -4.09 -21.76 2.05
CA PHE A 365 -4.50 -20.50 1.42
C PHE A 365 -3.36 -19.48 1.33
N GLN A 366 -2.13 -19.88 1.68
CA GLN A 366 -0.92 -19.05 1.72
C GLN A 366 -0.92 -17.98 2.82
N GLU A 367 -1.78 -18.10 3.83
CA GLU A 367 -1.79 -17.23 5.00
C GLU A 367 -0.73 -17.70 6.02
N LEU A 368 -0.02 -16.77 6.65
CA LEU A 368 1.09 -17.05 7.56
C LEU A 368 0.57 -17.52 8.93
N GLU A 369 0.65 -18.82 9.21
CA GLU A 369 0.11 -19.44 10.42
C GLU A 369 1.09 -19.41 11.60
N VAL A 370 2.38 -19.56 11.33
CA VAL A 370 3.43 -19.58 12.36
C VAL A 370 4.67 -18.83 11.89
N THR A 371 5.24 -17.99 12.75
CA THR A 371 6.61 -17.51 12.63
C THR A 371 7.39 -17.88 13.88
N VAL A 372 8.58 -18.43 13.70
CA VAL A 372 9.56 -18.70 14.77
C VAL A 372 10.75 -17.78 14.52
N ASN A 373 11.06 -16.90 15.47
CA ASN A 373 12.19 -15.98 15.38
C ASN A 373 13.53 -16.72 15.69
N PRO A 374 14.70 -16.10 15.50
CA PRO A 374 15.99 -16.78 15.69
C PRO A 374 16.22 -17.34 17.11
N GLU A 375 15.63 -16.72 18.13
CA GLU A 375 15.66 -17.16 19.53
C GLU A 375 14.67 -18.31 19.84
N GLY A 376 13.83 -18.69 18.88
CA GLY A 376 12.85 -19.78 19.03
C GLY A 376 11.49 -19.35 19.59
N TYR A 377 11.29 -18.07 19.93
CA TYR A 377 9.94 -17.58 20.27
C TYR A 377 9.03 -17.68 19.05
N THR A 378 7.76 -17.96 19.31
CA THR A 378 6.81 -18.34 18.26
C THR A 378 5.58 -17.47 18.28
N HIS A 379 5.38 -16.69 17.23
CA HIS A 379 4.11 -16.01 16.95
C HIS A 379 3.20 -16.94 16.13
N LYS A 380 1.94 -17.09 16.54
CA LYS A 380 0.95 -17.94 15.84
C LYS A 380 -0.31 -17.17 15.48
N THR A 381 -0.94 -17.55 14.39
CA THR A 381 -2.19 -16.95 13.92
C THR A 381 -3.10 -18.00 13.31
N SER A 382 -4.33 -18.15 13.83
CA SER A 382 -5.29 -19.14 13.33
C SER A 382 -6.30 -18.55 12.33
N TYR A 383 -6.65 -19.36 11.32
CA TYR A 383 -7.58 -19.13 10.19
C TYR A 383 -9.11 -19.26 10.47
N ASN A 384 -10.02 -18.56 9.78
CA ASN A 384 -11.44 -18.99 9.56
C ASN A 384 -11.61 -19.44 8.13
N GLU A 385 -12.76 -20.02 7.81
CA GLU A 385 -13.21 -20.26 6.44
C GLU A 385 -13.13 -19.02 5.53
N PHE A 386 -13.10 -17.81 6.07
CA PHE A 386 -12.91 -16.55 5.35
C PHE A 386 -11.47 -15.98 5.35
N GLY A 387 -10.46 -16.63 5.94
CA GLY A 387 -9.04 -16.20 5.88
C GLY A 387 -8.64 -15.01 6.74
N GLN A 388 -9.37 -14.78 7.82
CA GLN A 388 -9.13 -13.73 8.79
C GLN A 388 -8.35 -14.34 10.04
N PRO A 389 -7.57 -13.61 10.90
CA PRO A 389 -6.88 -14.08 12.18
C PRO A 389 -7.61 -14.31 13.59
N VAL A 390 -7.99 -15.53 14.05
CA VAL A 390 -8.93 -15.75 15.24
C VAL A 390 -8.30 -15.30 16.54
N ARG A 391 -7.06 -15.75 16.62
CA ARG A 391 -6.33 -16.14 17.80
C ARG A 391 -4.92 -15.85 17.39
N ILE A 392 -4.40 -14.79 17.97
CA ILE A 392 -3.02 -14.37 17.77
C ILE A 392 -2.34 -14.71 19.09
N THR A 393 -1.50 -15.74 19.05
CA THR A 393 -0.63 -16.09 20.19
C THR A 393 0.68 -15.34 19.98
N ASP A 394 1.02 -14.44 20.89
CA ASP A 394 2.23 -13.64 20.81
C ASP A 394 3.49 -14.46 21.20
N GLU A 395 4.66 -13.82 21.13
CA GLU A 395 5.94 -14.45 21.50
C GLU A 395 6.05 -14.86 22.98
N ASN A 396 5.22 -14.30 23.86
CA ASN A 396 5.12 -14.68 25.28
C ASN A 396 4.20 -15.89 25.50
N GLY A 397 3.47 -16.33 24.48
CA GLY A 397 2.46 -17.38 24.59
C GLY A 397 1.06 -16.88 24.96
N GLU A 398 0.84 -15.56 24.96
CA GLU A 398 -0.41 -14.93 25.35
C GLU A 398 -1.37 -14.76 24.17
N ASP A 399 -2.67 -14.99 24.39
CA ASP A 399 -3.68 -15.02 23.32
C ASP A 399 -4.50 -13.74 23.20
N THR A 400 -4.59 -13.20 21.98
CA THR A 400 -5.65 -12.27 21.59
C THR A 400 -6.73 -13.02 20.84
N PHE A 401 -8.01 -12.96 21.26
CA PHE A 401 -9.16 -13.57 20.57
C PHE A 401 -10.01 -12.52 19.86
N LEU A 402 -10.65 -12.88 18.74
CA LEU A 402 -11.41 -11.94 17.91
C LEU A 402 -12.63 -12.63 17.26
N ASP A 403 -13.80 -11.95 17.24
CA ASP A 403 -15.11 -12.51 16.84
C ASP A 403 -15.85 -11.72 15.75
N TYR A 404 -16.64 -12.44 14.94
CA TYR A 404 -17.16 -12.00 13.63
C TYR A 404 -18.67 -12.08 13.50
N ASP A 405 -19.25 -11.12 12.79
CA ASP A 405 -20.61 -11.26 12.24
C ASP A 405 -20.59 -11.95 10.85
N GLY A 406 -21.78 -12.25 10.33
CA GLY A 406 -21.95 -12.88 9.01
C GLY A 406 -21.58 -11.99 7.81
N ASN A 407 -21.40 -10.69 8.01
CA ASN A 407 -20.94 -9.75 6.98
C ASN A 407 -19.40 -9.60 6.96
N ARG A 408 -18.72 -10.26 7.91
CA ARG A 408 -17.28 -10.22 8.18
C ARG A 408 -16.80 -8.95 8.90
N ASN A 409 -17.62 -8.37 9.78
CA ASN A 409 -17.27 -7.22 10.63
C ASN A 409 -16.76 -7.63 12.04
N LEU A 410 -15.97 -6.76 12.69
CA LEU A 410 -15.35 -7.00 14.01
C LEU A 410 -16.31 -6.76 15.18
N VAL A 411 -16.99 -7.79 15.66
CA VAL A 411 -17.94 -7.61 16.78
C VAL A 411 -17.28 -7.68 18.16
N SER A 412 -16.20 -8.45 18.35
CA SER A 412 -15.36 -8.33 19.56
C SER A 412 -13.89 -8.68 19.39
N LEU A 413 -13.07 -8.13 20.30
CA LEU A 413 -11.67 -8.48 20.52
C LEU A 413 -11.43 -8.66 22.02
N TYR A 414 -10.75 -9.73 22.44
CA TYR A 414 -10.26 -9.94 23.80
C TYR A 414 -8.74 -9.88 23.79
N THR A 415 -8.17 -8.97 24.57
CA THR A 415 -6.72 -8.90 24.83
C THR A 415 -6.25 -10.09 25.68
N PRO A 416 -4.95 -10.42 25.71
CA PRO A 416 -4.34 -11.34 26.67
C PRO A 416 -4.89 -11.26 28.11
N GLY A 417 -4.96 -10.05 28.67
CA GLY A 417 -5.51 -9.80 30.01
C GLY A 417 -7.05 -9.92 30.12
N GLY A 418 -7.71 -10.64 29.23
CA GLY A 418 -9.16 -10.90 29.21
C GLY A 418 -10.07 -9.69 28.93
N LYS A 419 -9.53 -8.48 28.75
CA LYS A 419 -10.33 -7.28 28.50
C LYS A 419 -10.96 -7.30 27.10
N ARG A 420 -12.25 -6.99 27.02
CA ARG A 420 -13.04 -6.99 25.78
C ARG A 420 -13.15 -5.59 25.17
N LEU A 421 -12.99 -5.51 23.85
CA LEU A 421 -13.51 -4.44 23.00
C LEU A 421 -14.67 -5.02 22.18
N SER A 422 -15.65 -4.18 21.85
CA SER A 422 -16.74 -4.59 20.94
C SER A 422 -17.17 -3.44 20.03
N TRP A 423 -17.76 -3.80 18.90
CA TRP A 423 -18.34 -2.86 17.94
C TRP A 423 -19.70 -3.39 17.47
N ASP A 424 -20.65 -2.48 17.27
CA ASP A 424 -21.95 -2.77 16.65
C ASP A 424 -22.04 -2.03 15.31
N TYR A 425 -22.68 -2.67 14.33
CA TYR A 425 -22.75 -2.20 12.95
C TYR A 425 -24.20 -1.98 12.48
N ASP A 426 -24.42 -1.06 11.54
CA ASP A 426 -25.69 -0.95 10.81
C ASP A 426 -25.77 -1.90 9.61
N GLY A 427 -26.92 -1.91 8.92
CA GLY A 427 -27.13 -2.75 7.72
C GLY A 427 -26.29 -2.37 6.50
N LEU A 428 -25.44 -1.35 6.60
CA LEU A 428 -24.48 -0.92 5.58
C LEU A 428 -23.02 -1.20 6.01
N ASP A 429 -22.82 -1.99 7.08
CA ASP A 429 -21.54 -2.34 7.70
C ASP A 429 -20.77 -1.15 8.30
N ARG A 430 -21.48 -0.10 8.72
CA ARG A 430 -20.87 1.06 9.38
C ARG A 430 -20.97 0.94 10.90
N VAL A 431 -19.88 1.27 11.60
CA VAL A 431 -19.81 1.22 13.07
C VAL A 431 -20.78 2.23 13.68
N VAL A 432 -21.85 1.78 14.33
CA VAL A 432 -22.80 2.64 15.07
C VAL A 432 -22.51 2.72 16.56
N SER A 433 -21.67 1.81 17.08
CA SER A 433 -21.28 1.78 18.49
C SER A 433 -19.92 1.08 18.66
N ARG A 434 -19.11 1.58 19.60
CA ARG A 434 -17.83 0.98 20.00
C ARG A 434 -17.70 1.04 21.52
N THR A 435 -17.41 -0.09 22.15
CA THR A 435 -17.15 -0.17 23.60
C THR A 435 -15.67 -0.44 23.86
N THR A 436 -15.07 0.35 24.76
CA THR A 436 -13.65 0.25 25.14
C THR A 436 -13.41 -0.82 26.21
N PRO A 437 -12.15 -1.21 26.49
CA PRO A 437 -11.80 -2.10 27.59
C PRO A 437 -12.24 -1.62 28.98
N GLY A 438 -12.56 -0.32 29.14
CA GLY A 438 -13.08 0.27 30.37
C GLY A 438 -14.62 0.27 30.47
N GLY A 439 -15.32 -0.25 29.46
CA GLY A 439 -16.79 -0.23 29.39
C GLY A 439 -17.39 1.08 28.87
N GLU A 440 -16.58 2.08 28.51
CA GLU A 440 -17.08 3.31 27.89
C GLU A 440 -17.56 3.02 26.46
N THR A 441 -18.80 3.43 26.14
CA THR A 441 -19.39 3.26 24.80
C THR A 441 -19.45 4.59 24.06
N VAL A 442 -18.91 4.64 22.84
CA VAL A 442 -19.07 5.75 21.89
C VAL A 442 -20.03 5.31 20.80
N LYS A 443 -21.02 6.14 20.48
CA LYS A 443 -22.02 5.89 19.44
C LYS A 443 -21.84 6.84 18.26
N TYR A 444 -22.24 6.37 17.08
CA TYR A 444 -22.13 7.08 15.81
C TYR A 444 -23.48 7.04 15.10
N ALA A 445 -23.94 8.17 14.59
CA ALA A 445 -25.14 8.23 13.77
C ALA A 445 -24.81 8.86 12.41
N TYR A 446 -25.36 8.28 11.35
CA TYR A 446 -25.09 8.66 9.96
C TYR A 446 -26.32 9.29 9.31
N GLU A 447 -26.08 10.23 8.39
CA GLU A 447 -27.11 10.85 7.54
C GLU A 447 -26.70 10.67 6.08
N GLY A 448 -27.49 9.90 5.31
CA GLY A 448 -27.02 9.37 4.03
C GLY A 448 -25.76 8.51 4.22
N GLY A 449 -24.70 8.80 3.46
CA GLY A 449 -23.39 8.14 3.59
C GLY A 449 -22.44 8.74 4.63
N VAL A 450 -22.71 9.95 5.16
CA VAL A 450 -21.75 10.65 6.03
C VAL A 450 -22.06 10.50 7.53
N LEU A 451 -21.01 10.54 8.35
CA LEU A 451 -21.12 10.53 9.82
C LEU A 451 -21.68 11.86 10.31
N ARG A 452 -22.88 11.87 10.88
CA ARG A 452 -23.58 13.10 11.30
C ARG A 452 -23.32 13.47 12.75
N THR A 453 -23.32 12.49 13.66
CA THR A 453 -23.03 12.73 15.07
C THR A 453 -22.16 11.66 15.70
N ILE A 454 -21.41 12.08 16.73
CA ILE A 454 -20.69 11.20 17.65
C ILE A 454 -21.24 11.49 19.05
N THR A 455 -21.61 10.46 19.79
CA THR A 455 -22.05 10.57 21.19
C THR A 455 -21.08 9.78 22.06
N ASP A 456 -20.39 10.44 22.98
CA ASP A 456 -19.43 9.77 23.86
C ASP A 456 -20.08 9.05 25.05
N GLY A 457 -19.26 8.36 25.86
CA GLY A 457 -19.72 7.59 27.02
C GLY A 457 -20.38 8.41 28.14
N GLN A 458 -20.33 9.75 28.07
CA GLN A 458 -21.02 10.66 28.98
C GLN A 458 -22.31 11.23 28.34
N GLY A 459 -22.73 10.72 27.18
CA GLY A 459 -23.90 11.19 26.44
C GLY A 459 -23.70 12.53 25.74
N ARG A 460 -22.47 13.03 25.64
CA ARG A 460 -22.19 14.34 25.04
C ARG A 460 -22.13 14.19 23.52
N VAL A 461 -22.91 15.02 22.81
CA VAL A 461 -23.09 14.93 21.35
C VAL A 461 -22.21 15.95 20.63
N TYR A 462 -21.46 15.45 19.64
CA TYR A 462 -20.68 16.22 18.68
C TYR A 462 -21.37 16.10 17.32
N THR A 463 -21.55 17.20 16.59
CA THR A 463 -22.23 17.22 15.28
C THR A 463 -21.26 17.61 14.19
N LEU A 464 -21.23 16.85 13.10
CA LEU A 464 -20.38 17.06 11.94
C LEU A 464 -21.25 17.51 10.75
N THR A 465 -20.82 18.52 10.01
CA THR A 465 -21.45 18.97 8.75
C THR A 465 -20.41 18.94 7.64
N PHE A 466 -20.80 18.37 6.50
CA PHE A 466 -19.94 18.21 5.33
C PHE A 466 -20.49 19.04 4.15
N ASN A 467 -19.61 19.44 3.23
CA ASN A 467 -20.01 20.07 1.97
C ASN A 467 -20.50 19.04 0.93
N ASP A 468 -20.92 19.54 -0.24
CA ASP A 468 -21.38 18.71 -1.37
C ASP A 468 -20.28 17.82 -1.98
N ARG A 469 -19.00 18.02 -1.60
CA ARG A 469 -17.84 17.18 -1.99
C ARG A 469 -17.37 16.26 -0.84
N TYR A 470 -18.13 16.21 0.26
CA TYR A 470 -17.84 15.41 1.45
C TYR A 470 -16.59 15.82 2.25
N ASP A 471 -16.17 17.08 2.17
CA ASP A 471 -15.19 17.68 3.10
C ASP A 471 -15.88 18.16 4.39
N LEU A 472 -15.22 18.02 5.54
CA LEU A 472 -15.77 18.40 6.86
C LEU A 472 -15.71 19.93 7.07
N GLU A 473 -16.81 20.64 6.84
CA GLU A 473 -16.85 22.09 7.02
C GLU A 473 -17.05 22.53 8.48
N LEU A 474 -17.78 21.75 9.31
CA LEU A 474 -18.12 22.16 10.67
C LEU A 474 -18.11 20.99 11.65
N LEU A 475 -17.45 21.19 12.80
CA LEU A 475 -17.57 20.32 13.98
C LEU A 475 -18.13 21.16 15.13
N GLN A 476 -19.36 20.88 15.54
CA GLN A 476 -19.99 21.50 16.70
C GLN A 476 -19.79 20.62 17.94
N PHE A 477 -19.38 21.24 19.04
CA PHE A 477 -19.16 20.62 20.34
C PHE A 477 -20.45 20.63 21.19
N PRO A 478 -20.55 19.75 22.20
CA PRO A 478 -21.71 19.66 23.10
C PRO A 478 -22.11 20.96 23.81
N ASN A 479 -21.18 21.90 23.96
CA ASN A 479 -21.39 23.21 24.58
C ASN A 479 -21.72 24.34 23.58
N GLY A 480 -21.98 24.01 22.32
CA GLY A 480 -22.31 24.97 21.26
C GLY A 480 -21.11 25.67 20.61
N LEU A 481 -19.89 25.52 21.13
CA LEU A 481 -18.68 25.94 20.42
C LEU A 481 -18.50 25.12 19.14
N PHE A 482 -17.73 25.61 18.18
CA PHE A 482 -17.47 24.90 16.93
C PHE A 482 -16.06 25.12 16.41
N ARG A 483 -15.61 24.24 15.51
CA ARG A 483 -14.51 24.46 14.58
C ARG A 483 -15.07 24.48 13.16
N ARG A 484 -14.47 25.30 12.29
CA ARG A 484 -14.89 25.44 10.89
C ARG A 484 -13.69 25.29 9.97
N TRP A 485 -13.88 24.66 8.82
CA TRP A 485 -12.84 24.47 7.80
C TRP A 485 -13.38 24.85 6.42
N GLU A 486 -12.50 25.35 5.56
CA GLU A 486 -12.80 25.72 4.17
C GLU A 486 -11.74 25.08 3.26
N TYR A 487 -12.18 24.57 2.11
CA TYR A 487 -11.37 23.75 1.21
C TYR A 487 -11.37 24.31 -0.22
N ASP A 488 -10.29 24.10 -0.97
CA ASP A 488 -10.22 24.45 -2.39
C ASP A 488 -10.90 23.40 -3.30
N GLY A 489 -10.83 23.62 -4.62
CA GLY A 489 -11.36 22.70 -5.63
C GLY A 489 -10.74 21.29 -5.59
N ARG A 490 -9.56 21.11 -4.98
CA ARG A 490 -8.87 19.82 -4.81
C ARG A 490 -9.21 19.12 -3.49
N GLY A 491 -10.02 19.74 -2.63
CA GLY A 491 -10.27 19.21 -1.28
C GLY A 491 -9.12 19.45 -0.30
N ARG A 492 -8.24 20.42 -0.58
CA ARG A 492 -7.14 20.80 0.32
C ARG A 492 -7.62 21.90 1.26
N LEU A 493 -7.28 21.78 2.53
CA LEU A 493 -7.70 22.70 3.58
C LEU A 493 -7.03 24.07 3.38
N VAL A 494 -7.77 25.11 2.99
CA VAL A 494 -7.22 26.47 2.80
C VAL A 494 -7.41 27.39 4.00
N GLN A 495 -8.42 27.15 4.83
CA GLN A 495 -8.65 27.92 6.06
C GLN A 495 -9.23 27.04 7.17
N ALA A 496 -8.71 27.18 8.39
CA ALA A 496 -9.27 26.58 9.60
C ALA A 496 -9.60 27.67 10.63
N VAL A 497 -10.70 27.50 11.36
CA VAL A 497 -11.16 28.39 12.43
C VAL A 497 -11.34 27.58 13.72
N ASP A 498 -10.65 27.98 14.79
CA ASP A 498 -10.74 27.33 16.09
C ASP A 498 -11.97 27.76 16.92
N VAL A 499 -12.14 27.14 18.09
CA VAL A 499 -13.27 27.41 19.02
C VAL A 499 -13.25 28.81 19.65
N LYS A 500 -12.18 29.59 19.46
CA LYS A 500 -12.05 31.00 19.88
C LYS A 500 -12.24 31.98 18.72
N GLY A 501 -12.43 31.49 17.49
CA GLY A 501 -12.49 32.30 16.28
C GLY A 501 -11.11 32.64 15.69
N ASN A 502 -10.03 32.04 16.19
CA ASN A 502 -8.70 32.21 15.62
C ASN A 502 -8.65 31.56 14.22
N VAL A 503 -8.04 32.24 13.25
CA VAL A 503 -7.99 31.79 11.85
C VAL A 503 -6.57 31.38 11.47
N THR A 504 -6.43 30.18 10.94
CA THR A 504 -5.21 29.66 10.32
C THR A 504 -5.44 29.51 8.81
N ARG A 505 -4.49 29.92 7.97
CA ARG A 505 -4.60 29.78 6.50
C ARG A 505 -3.45 28.98 5.92
N TYR A 506 -3.72 28.29 4.82
CA TYR A 506 -2.81 27.38 4.14
C TYR A 506 -2.79 27.70 2.64
N ALA A 507 -1.64 27.52 1.99
CA ALA A 507 -1.53 27.54 0.54
C ALA A 507 -0.57 26.45 0.04
N TYR A 508 -0.89 25.89 -1.11
CA TYR A 508 -0.24 24.71 -1.67
C TYR A 508 0.27 24.97 -3.10
N ASP A 509 1.25 24.18 -3.55
CA ASP A 509 1.68 24.16 -4.95
C ASP A 509 0.77 23.25 -5.82
N ARG A 510 1.25 22.82 -7.00
CA ARG A 510 0.49 21.92 -7.91
C ARG A 510 0.63 20.43 -7.58
N ALA A 511 1.62 20.03 -6.79
CA ALA A 511 1.82 18.66 -6.30
C ALA A 511 1.29 18.46 -4.86
N ASP A 512 0.49 19.42 -4.36
CA ASP A 512 -0.17 19.40 -3.05
C ASP A 512 0.80 19.57 -1.85
N ASN A 513 2.02 20.05 -2.10
CA ASN A 513 2.92 20.43 -1.01
C ASN A 513 2.46 21.75 -0.37
N LEU A 514 2.46 21.83 0.96
CA LEU A 514 2.11 23.03 1.72
C LEU A 514 3.26 24.05 1.63
N VAL A 515 3.11 25.12 0.86
CA VAL A 515 4.16 26.15 0.68
C VAL A 515 4.03 27.35 1.62
N ARG A 516 2.86 27.57 2.22
CA ARG A 516 2.63 28.65 3.19
C ARG A 516 1.60 28.27 4.25
N LEU A 517 1.91 28.62 5.50
CA LEU A 517 1.01 28.53 6.65
C LEU A 517 0.99 29.88 7.39
N GLU A 518 -0.18 30.44 7.61
CA GLU A 518 -0.38 31.70 8.36
C GLU A 518 -1.09 31.35 9.68
N GLU A 519 -0.38 31.54 10.80
CA GLU A 519 -0.91 31.32 12.16
C GLU A 519 -1.75 32.53 12.64
N PRO A 520 -2.66 32.34 13.61
CA PRO A 520 -3.57 33.40 14.07
C PRO A 520 -2.89 34.61 14.74
N ASP A 521 -1.64 34.48 15.18
CA ASP A 521 -0.82 35.54 15.75
C ASP A 521 -0.09 36.38 14.68
N GLY A 522 -0.26 36.04 13.40
CA GLY A 522 0.42 36.67 12.26
C GLY A 522 1.78 36.07 11.93
N ASN A 523 2.20 34.97 12.59
CA ASN A 523 3.38 34.22 12.16
C ASN A 523 3.12 33.53 10.82
N VAL A 524 4.05 33.67 9.87
CA VAL A 524 3.92 33.11 8.51
C VAL A 524 5.05 32.13 8.26
N HIS A 525 4.73 30.84 8.27
CA HIS A 525 5.66 29.80 7.83
C HIS A 525 5.66 29.70 6.32
N ARG A 526 6.84 29.47 5.74
CA ARG A 526 7.08 29.21 4.32
C ARG A 526 7.90 27.94 4.19
N PHE A 527 7.59 27.15 3.16
CA PHE A 527 8.24 25.88 2.92
C PHE A 527 8.60 25.77 1.43
N GLU A 528 9.77 25.21 1.15
CA GLU A 528 10.23 24.90 -0.21
C GLU A 528 10.64 23.43 -0.27
N TYR A 529 10.40 22.80 -1.42
CA TYR A 529 10.56 21.36 -1.63
C TYR A 529 11.46 21.10 -2.85
N ASP A 530 12.19 19.99 -2.82
CA ASP A 530 12.90 19.50 -4.00
C ASP A 530 11.96 18.72 -4.94
N ALA A 531 12.52 18.32 -6.09
CA ALA A 531 11.85 17.55 -7.13
C ALA A 531 11.37 16.15 -6.68
N MET A 532 11.82 15.65 -5.53
CA MET A 532 11.37 14.39 -4.92
C MET A 532 10.33 14.60 -3.82
N GLY A 533 9.97 15.85 -3.50
CA GLY A 533 9.03 16.19 -2.43
C GLY A 533 9.67 16.31 -1.04
N ASN A 534 11.00 16.34 -0.92
CA ASN A 534 11.66 16.56 0.36
C ASN A 534 11.69 18.07 0.68
N MET A 535 11.37 18.45 1.91
CA MET A 535 11.38 19.86 2.36
C MET A 535 12.82 20.39 2.51
N VAL A 536 13.32 21.16 1.55
CA VAL A 536 14.69 21.70 1.57
C VAL A 536 14.84 22.99 2.37
N HIS A 537 13.73 23.71 2.59
CA HIS A 537 13.74 24.97 3.34
C HIS A 537 12.44 25.13 4.13
N ALA A 538 12.56 25.63 5.37
CA ALA A 538 11.44 26.09 6.18
C ALA A 538 11.83 27.39 6.90
N SER A 539 10.98 28.40 6.86
CA SER A 539 11.20 29.66 7.58
C SER A 539 9.91 30.18 8.21
N ASP A 540 10.02 30.88 9.35
CA ASP A 540 8.95 31.67 9.95
C ASP A 540 9.46 33.07 10.32
N ASN A 541 8.67 33.89 11.04
CA ASN A 541 9.08 35.26 11.39
C ASN A 541 10.28 35.33 12.38
N ILE A 542 10.73 34.19 12.92
CA ILE A 542 11.72 34.09 13.99
C ILE A 542 12.91 33.21 13.58
N ARG A 543 12.68 32.16 12.77
CA ARG A 543 13.64 31.08 12.52
C ARG A 543 13.75 30.73 11.05
N GLU A 544 14.93 30.29 10.67
CA GLU A 544 15.24 29.72 9.37
C GLU A 544 15.87 28.33 9.53
N VAL A 545 15.40 27.36 8.75
CA VAL A 545 15.96 26.00 8.69
C VAL A 545 16.15 25.59 7.22
N ARG A 546 17.28 24.93 6.94
CA ARG A 546 17.59 24.36 5.63
C ARG A 546 17.98 22.89 5.78
N PHE A 547 17.62 22.10 4.80
CA PHE A 547 17.86 20.66 4.77
C PHE A 547 18.51 20.28 3.44
N THR A 548 19.43 19.30 3.46
CA THR A 548 19.92 18.65 2.24
C THR A 548 19.69 17.16 2.33
N TYR A 549 19.42 16.53 1.18
CA TYR A 549 19.05 15.12 1.10
C TYR A 549 20.01 14.31 0.22
N GLY A 550 20.05 13.00 0.46
CA GLY A 550 20.80 12.01 -0.29
C GLY A 550 19.93 11.14 -1.19
N ALA A 551 20.46 9.99 -1.56
CA ALA A 551 19.67 8.96 -2.23
C ALA A 551 18.45 8.57 -1.39
N LEU A 552 17.32 8.29 -2.04
CA LEU A 552 16.06 7.88 -1.42
C LEU A 552 15.56 8.81 -0.29
N GLY A 553 15.94 10.09 -0.31
CA GLY A 553 15.44 11.08 0.65
C GLY A 553 16.07 11.02 2.04
N VAL A 554 17.22 10.34 2.23
CA VAL A 554 17.91 10.38 3.54
C VAL A 554 18.43 11.79 3.83
N LEU A 555 18.24 12.29 5.05
CA LEU A 555 18.66 13.63 5.44
C LEU A 555 20.19 13.71 5.58
N LYS A 556 20.90 14.44 4.71
CA LYS A 556 22.35 14.61 4.75
C LYS A 556 22.81 15.75 5.66
N SER A 557 22.08 16.86 5.72
CA SER A 557 22.37 17.93 6.67
C SER A 557 21.13 18.71 7.09
N ARG A 558 21.21 19.32 8.27
CA ARG A 558 20.24 20.29 8.79
C ARG A 558 21.00 21.52 9.28
N GLU A 559 20.62 22.68 8.78
CA GLU A 559 21.18 23.97 9.18
C GLU A 559 20.10 24.85 9.78
N GLN A 560 20.39 25.47 10.92
CA GLN A 560 19.52 26.43 11.59
C GLN A 560 20.37 27.48 12.30
N GLU A 561 20.29 28.73 11.84
CA GLU A 561 21.10 29.85 12.35
C GLU A 561 22.61 29.52 12.34
N ARG A 562 23.20 29.23 13.51
CA ARG A 562 24.61 28.83 13.69
C ARG A 562 24.82 27.32 13.85
N HIS A 563 23.75 26.54 13.95
CA HIS A 563 23.77 25.12 14.24
C HIS A 563 23.70 24.34 12.93
N HIS A 564 24.76 23.63 12.58
CA HIS A 564 24.85 22.83 11.36
C HIS A 564 25.16 21.38 11.73
N ILE A 565 24.22 20.48 11.45
CA ILE A 565 24.31 19.05 11.75
C ILE A 565 24.44 18.29 10.42
N THR A 566 25.39 17.37 10.34
CA THR A 566 25.57 16.47 9.18
C THR A 566 25.32 15.02 9.55
N PHE A 567 24.81 14.23 8.62
CA PHE A 567 24.52 12.82 8.80
C PHE A 567 25.29 12.01 7.74
N GLY A 568 26.04 11.01 8.20
CA GLY A 568 26.80 10.09 7.35
C GLY A 568 26.19 8.70 7.39
N TYR A 569 25.98 8.12 6.22
CA TYR A 569 25.35 6.81 6.03
C TYR A 569 26.32 5.85 5.34
N ASN A 570 26.07 4.55 5.47
CA ASN A 570 26.73 3.52 4.67
C ASN A 570 25.96 3.25 3.35
N SER A 571 26.37 2.23 2.58
CA SER A 571 25.73 1.93 1.28
C SER A 571 24.25 1.56 1.41
N GLU A 572 23.89 0.91 2.51
CA GLU A 572 22.52 0.47 2.86
C GLU A 572 21.66 1.58 3.49
N LEU A 573 22.11 2.84 3.41
CA LEU A 573 21.42 4.01 3.97
C LEU A 573 21.20 3.96 5.49
N GLN A 574 22.02 3.19 6.21
CA GLN A 574 22.01 3.10 7.66
C GLN A 574 22.94 4.17 8.26
N LEU A 575 22.49 4.84 9.33
CA LEU A 575 23.23 5.96 9.93
C LEU A 575 24.49 5.46 10.64
N ARG A 576 25.66 5.98 10.23
CA ARG A 576 26.98 5.67 10.82
C ARG A 576 27.62 6.84 11.56
N ARG A 577 27.20 8.08 11.27
CA ARG A 577 27.80 9.31 11.82
C ARG A 577 26.79 10.45 11.96
N ILE A 578 26.87 11.21 13.05
CA ILE A 578 26.29 12.56 13.17
C ILE A 578 27.44 13.53 13.47
N GLY A 579 27.64 14.56 12.64
CA GLY A 579 28.60 15.64 12.91
C GLY A 579 27.89 16.91 13.40
N ASN A 580 28.46 17.61 14.39
CA ASN A 580 27.94 18.89 14.90
C ASN A 580 28.64 20.12 14.28
N GLU A 581 28.23 21.33 14.68
CA GLU A 581 28.81 22.60 14.21
C GLU A 581 30.27 22.85 14.65
N ALA A 582 30.75 22.14 15.67
CA ALA A 582 32.14 22.21 16.14
C ALA A 582 33.08 21.25 15.38
N GLY A 583 32.52 20.36 14.55
CA GLY A 583 33.26 19.31 13.85
C GLY A 583 33.42 18.01 14.64
N ASP A 584 32.87 17.93 15.87
CA ASP A 584 32.80 16.70 16.65
C ASP A 584 31.84 15.71 16.00
N ASN A 585 32.02 14.43 16.31
CA ASN A 585 31.33 13.34 15.64
C ASN A 585 30.80 12.34 16.65
N TYR A 586 29.51 12.06 16.54
CA TYR A 586 28.87 10.87 17.09
C TYR A 586 29.00 9.75 16.07
N PHE A 587 29.43 8.56 16.48
CA PHE A 587 29.58 7.40 15.59
C PHE A 587 28.70 6.23 16.02
N PHE A 588 28.24 5.46 15.03
CA PHE A 588 27.54 4.19 15.21
C PHE A 588 28.31 3.07 14.50
N GLU A 589 28.49 1.95 15.19
CA GLU A 589 28.87 0.67 14.60
C GLU A 589 27.64 -0.23 14.59
N LEU A 590 27.43 -0.89 13.45
CA LEU A 590 26.25 -1.70 13.18
C LEU A 590 26.65 -3.16 12.94
N ASP A 591 25.77 -4.09 13.30
CA ASP A 591 25.88 -5.51 12.91
C ASP A 591 25.44 -5.75 11.46
N GLY A 592 25.38 -7.01 11.04
CA GLY A 592 24.95 -7.39 9.68
C GLY A 592 23.47 -7.07 9.38
N LEU A 593 22.65 -6.80 10.41
CA LEU A 593 21.25 -6.42 10.29
C LEU A 593 21.04 -4.91 10.32
N GLY A 594 22.11 -4.12 10.49
CA GLY A 594 22.04 -2.67 10.65
C GLY A 594 21.68 -2.21 12.07
N LEU A 595 21.67 -3.09 13.06
CA LEU A 595 21.39 -2.75 14.45
C LEU A 595 22.63 -2.17 15.12
N VAL A 596 22.47 -1.10 15.90
CA VAL A 596 23.58 -0.48 16.64
C VAL A 596 24.12 -1.44 17.69
N VAL A 597 25.39 -1.80 17.57
CA VAL A 597 26.17 -2.62 18.51
C VAL A 597 27.21 -1.80 19.29
N THR A 598 27.62 -0.65 18.75
CA THR A 598 28.44 0.33 19.49
C THR A 598 28.00 1.74 19.10
N GLU A 599 27.94 2.63 20.08
CA GLU A 599 27.89 4.07 19.87
C GLU A 599 29.09 4.76 20.53
N THR A 600 29.58 5.83 19.92
CA THR A 600 30.58 6.73 20.52
C THR A 600 30.03 8.15 20.48
N GLY A 601 29.79 8.73 21.67
CA GLY A 601 29.23 10.07 21.82
C GLY A 601 30.22 11.20 21.47
N PHE A 602 29.69 12.42 21.34
CA PHE A 602 30.50 13.64 21.16
C PHE A 602 31.48 13.90 22.33
N ASP A 603 31.18 13.35 23.51
CA ASP A 603 32.03 13.35 24.71
C ASP A 603 33.10 12.25 24.71
N GLY A 604 33.15 11.42 23.67
CA GLY A 604 34.01 10.24 23.57
C GLY A 604 33.53 9.04 24.41
N MET A 605 32.36 9.10 25.05
CA MET A 605 31.82 7.93 25.76
C MET A 605 31.40 6.86 24.75
N ARG A 606 32.05 5.70 24.85
CA ARG A 606 31.68 4.49 24.10
C ARG A 606 30.66 3.67 24.89
N ARG A 607 29.57 3.27 24.25
CA ARG A 607 28.61 2.28 24.79
C ARG A 607 28.52 1.12 23.81
N GLU A 608 28.53 -0.10 24.34
CA GLU A 608 28.43 -1.34 23.58
C GLU A 608 27.10 -2.02 23.94
N TYR A 609 26.49 -2.68 22.97
CA TYR A 609 25.22 -3.38 23.14
C TYR A 609 25.37 -4.84 22.72
N GLU A 610 25.24 -5.75 23.68
CA GLU A 610 24.95 -7.15 23.36
C GLU A 610 23.48 -7.26 22.93
N ARG A 611 23.21 -8.10 21.92
CA ARG A 611 21.87 -8.34 21.41
C ARG A 611 21.65 -9.83 21.20
N ASP A 612 20.43 -10.27 21.48
CA ASP A 612 19.99 -11.61 21.08
C ASP A 612 19.66 -11.69 19.57
N GLY A 613 19.41 -12.89 19.06
CA GLY A 613 19.04 -13.12 17.67
C GLY A 613 17.68 -12.53 17.25
N ALA A 614 16.88 -12.01 18.19
CA ALA A 614 15.68 -11.22 17.90
C ALA A 614 15.98 -9.70 17.89
N GLY A 615 17.24 -9.29 18.06
CA GLY A 615 17.71 -7.91 18.04
C GLY A 615 17.50 -7.14 19.35
N ARG A 616 17.04 -7.81 20.41
CA ARG A 616 16.74 -7.19 21.71
C ARG A 616 18.04 -7.02 22.50
N VAL A 617 18.22 -5.88 23.18
CA VAL A 617 19.40 -5.64 24.02
C VAL A 617 19.31 -6.50 25.28
N THR A 618 20.41 -7.17 25.63
CA THR A 618 20.51 -8.13 26.74
C THR A 618 21.43 -7.66 27.87
#